data_AF-A0A429UDE2-F1
#
_entry.id   AF-A0A429UDE2-F1
#
_cell.length_a   1.000
_cell.length_b   1.000
_cell.length_c   1.000
_cell.angle_alpha   90.00
_cell.angle_beta   90.00
_cell.angle_gamma   90.00
#
_symmetry.space_group_name_H-M   'P 1'
#
loop_
_entity.id
_entity.type
_entity.pdbx_description
1 polymer ?
#
loop_
_entity_poly.entity_id
_entity_poly.type
_entity_poly.pdbx_seq_one_letter_code
_entity_poly.pdbx_strand_id
1 'polypeptide(L)'
;MPGRWRDPPARIGDTRAVCTVRNAVTTQVRDGRTDAPSSPGRHGEPMALTQPEHGGLLPQQATPLRGALATTACMETLQVGYLHAVAAAAGCSLSQPFPDNGIDWHVSHSAPGHTVDDEVTIKVQLKCTYQIPPHPPGPTFSFTLDNDHLMKLARTPVSVHKILVVMIVPRTREEWLRAGHDRLDLRHCCYWTNLAGHPVTGRRRTTVRIPTNRIFDDRALCEIMTRVGAGGRP
;
A
#
# COMPACT_ATOMS: atom_id res chain seq x y z
N MET A 1 24.84 10.53 -55.79
CA MET A 1 25.41 9.16 -55.83
C MET A 1 26.76 9.20 -55.13
N PRO A 2 27.17 8.22 -54.30
CA PRO A 2 26.46 7.27 -53.42
C PRO A 2 26.70 7.71 -51.94
N GLY A 3 26.31 7.04 -50.85
CA GLY A 3 25.78 5.71 -50.65
C GLY A 3 25.09 5.63 -49.28
N ARG A 4 24.13 4.71 -49.23
CA ARG A 4 23.10 4.52 -48.22
C ARG A 4 23.55 3.41 -47.28
N TRP A 5 23.55 3.64 -45.97
CA TRP A 5 23.54 2.56 -44.98
C TRP A 5 22.36 2.80 -44.04
N ARG A 6 21.43 1.86 -44.07
CA ARG A 6 20.31 1.74 -43.13
C ARG A 6 20.79 0.82 -42.03
N ASP A 7 20.80 1.31 -40.80
CA ASP A 7 20.89 0.42 -39.64
C ASP A 7 19.52 -0.24 -39.40
N PRO A 8 19.48 -1.53 -39.03
CA PRO A 8 18.25 -2.22 -38.68
C PRO A 8 17.77 -1.79 -37.28
N PRO A 9 16.48 -1.90 -36.96
CA PRO A 9 16.00 -1.59 -35.62
C PRO A 9 16.54 -2.60 -34.61
N ALA A 10 17.11 -2.08 -33.51
CA ALA A 10 17.43 -2.88 -32.34
C ALA A 10 16.16 -3.58 -31.85
N ARG A 11 16.16 -4.91 -31.91
CA ARG A 11 15.15 -5.73 -31.26
C ARG A 11 15.34 -5.56 -29.75
N ILE A 12 14.45 -4.81 -29.12
CA ILE A 12 14.30 -4.82 -27.66
C ILE A 12 13.83 -6.23 -27.32
N GLY A 13 14.75 -7.04 -26.84
CA GLY A 13 14.45 -8.34 -26.27
C GLY A 13 13.53 -8.12 -25.09
N ASP A 14 12.31 -8.65 -25.21
CA ASP A 14 11.34 -8.80 -24.13
C ASP A 14 11.96 -9.69 -23.05
N THR A 15 12.71 -9.05 -22.17
CA THR A 15 13.21 -9.70 -20.96
C THR A 15 12.00 -9.78 -20.07
N ARG A 16 11.35 -10.96 -20.03
CA ARG A 16 10.31 -11.26 -19.05
C ARG A 16 10.86 -10.89 -17.69
N ALA A 17 10.46 -9.73 -17.17
CA ALA A 17 10.77 -9.30 -15.83
C ALA A 17 9.95 -10.18 -14.89
N VAL A 18 10.49 -11.35 -14.55
CA VAL A 18 9.92 -12.21 -13.52
C VAL A 18 10.36 -11.61 -12.19
N CYS A 19 9.50 -10.78 -11.61
CA CYS A 19 9.65 -10.37 -10.22
C CYS A 19 9.27 -11.57 -9.34
N THR A 20 10.27 -12.33 -8.87
CA THR A 20 10.05 -13.32 -7.83
C THR A 20 9.80 -12.59 -6.51
N VAL A 21 8.54 -12.50 -6.09
CA VAL A 21 8.18 -12.04 -4.74
C VAL A 21 8.73 -13.06 -3.74
N ARG A 22 9.90 -12.77 -3.14
CA ARG A 22 10.43 -13.57 -2.04
C ARG A 22 9.64 -13.21 -0.78
N ASN A 23 8.57 -13.96 -0.51
CA ASN A 23 7.89 -13.90 0.78
C ASN A 23 8.77 -14.55 1.85
N ALA A 24 9.28 -13.76 2.80
CA ALA A 24 9.63 -14.27 4.12
C ALA A 24 8.36 -14.25 4.97
N VAL A 25 7.48 -15.23 4.76
CA VAL A 25 6.36 -15.51 5.67
C VAL A 25 6.51 -16.95 6.13
N THR A 26 7.21 -17.14 7.25
CA THR A 26 7.29 -18.45 7.90
C THR A 26 6.02 -18.64 8.72
N THR A 27 4.94 -19.09 8.09
CA THR A 27 3.80 -19.66 8.80
C THR A 27 3.82 -21.17 8.59
N GLN A 28 4.32 -21.88 9.61
CA GLN A 28 4.29 -23.34 9.69
C GLN A 28 2.83 -23.79 9.82
N VAL A 29 2.21 -24.17 8.70
CA VAL A 29 0.93 -24.87 8.69
C VAL A 29 1.22 -26.35 8.93
N ARG A 30 0.74 -26.89 10.06
CA ARG A 30 0.73 -28.33 10.33
C ARG A 30 -0.37 -28.98 9.50
N ASP A 31 0.01 -29.80 8.53
CA ASP A 31 -0.88 -30.65 7.76
C ASP A 31 -1.47 -31.75 8.66
N GLY A 32 -2.78 -31.68 8.89
CA GLY A 32 -3.56 -32.74 9.53
C GLY A 32 -4.12 -33.67 8.47
N ARG A 33 -3.41 -34.76 8.18
CA ARG A 33 -3.83 -35.84 7.27
C ARG A 33 -4.85 -36.74 7.97
N THR A 34 -6.01 -36.97 7.36
CA THR A 34 -6.88 -38.13 7.68
C THR A 34 -7.48 -38.66 6.38
N ASP A 35 -7.12 -39.91 6.07
CA ASP A 35 -7.62 -40.69 4.94
C ASP A 35 -8.89 -41.46 5.35
N ALA A 36 -9.86 -41.57 4.44
CA ALA A 36 -10.90 -42.61 4.48
C ALA A 36 -11.29 -43.03 3.03
N PRO A 37 -11.69 -44.30 2.79
CA PRO A 37 -11.62 -44.92 1.46
C PRO A 37 -12.93 -44.93 0.65
N SER A 38 -12.76 -45.13 -0.65
CA SER A 38 -13.69 -45.21 -1.80
C SER A 38 -14.40 -46.57 -2.00
N SER A 39 -15.68 -46.63 -2.42
CA SER A 39 -16.22 -47.01 -3.78
C SER A 39 -17.29 -48.15 -3.67
N PRO A 40 -18.07 -48.60 -4.72
CA PRO A 40 -18.55 -48.01 -6.00
C PRO A 40 -20.00 -48.41 -6.48
N GLY A 41 -20.47 -47.85 -7.63
CA GLY A 41 -21.40 -48.45 -8.63
C GLY A 41 -22.90 -48.06 -8.56
N ARG A 42 -23.74 -47.97 -9.62
CA ARG A 42 -23.71 -48.17 -11.09
C ARG A 42 -25.01 -47.57 -11.72
N HIS A 43 -24.89 -47.05 -12.96
CA HIS A 43 -25.81 -46.97 -14.13
C HIS A 43 -27.35 -46.80 -14.05
N GLY A 44 -27.89 -45.93 -14.93
CA GLY A 44 -29.09 -46.25 -15.76
C GLY A 44 -30.15 -45.17 -16.05
N GLU A 45 -29.84 -44.18 -16.91
CA GLU A 45 -30.65 -43.65 -18.06
C GLU A 45 -32.12 -43.11 -17.94
N PRO A 46 -32.61 -42.32 -18.94
CA PRO A 46 -33.27 -41.03 -18.71
C PRO A 46 -34.79 -40.97 -19.01
N MET A 47 -35.49 -39.95 -18.52
CA MET A 47 -36.74 -39.48 -19.13
C MET A 47 -37.11 -38.04 -18.74
N ALA A 48 -37.77 -37.40 -19.71
CA ALA A 48 -38.58 -36.18 -19.63
C ALA A 48 -37.85 -34.83 -19.67
N LEU A 49 -37.75 -34.28 -20.90
CA LEU A 49 -37.74 -32.85 -21.15
C LEU A 49 -39.03 -32.23 -20.61
N THR A 50 -38.93 -31.51 -19.49
CA THR A 50 -39.83 -30.43 -19.15
C THR A 50 -38.96 -29.20 -18.94
N GLN A 51 -39.03 -28.24 -19.87
CA GLN A 51 -38.47 -26.92 -19.66
C GLN A 51 -39.34 -26.17 -18.65
N PRO A 52 -38.82 -25.73 -17.50
CA PRO A 52 -39.45 -24.68 -16.73
C PRO A 52 -38.88 -23.34 -17.23
N GLU A 53 -39.76 -22.51 -17.78
CA GLU A 53 -39.86 -21.07 -17.52
C GLU A 53 -38.54 -20.42 -17.03
N HIS A 54 -37.80 -19.74 -17.91
CA HIS A 54 -36.65 -18.91 -17.52
C HIS A 54 -37.11 -17.63 -16.81
N GLY A 55 -37.77 -17.78 -15.66
CA GLY A 55 -38.01 -16.74 -14.66
C GLY A 55 -36.95 -16.82 -13.56
N GLY A 56 -35.68 -16.86 -13.94
CA GLY A 56 -34.57 -16.94 -12.99
C GLY A 56 -34.42 -15.62 -12.24
N LEU A 57 -34.92 -15.55 -11.01
CA LEU A 57 -34.41 -14.63 -10.00
C LEU A 57 -32.88 -14.78 -9.99
N LEU A 58 -32.16 -13.72 -10.35
CA LEU A 58 -30.71 -13.68 -10.29
C LEU A 58 -30.27 -14.24 -8.92
N PRO A 59 -29.34 -15.20 -8.86
CA PRO A 59 -28.87 -15.73 -7.59
C PRO A 59 -28.41 -14.55 -6.74
N GLN A 60 -29.09 -14.35 -5.61
CA GLN A 60 -28.78 -13.33 -4.64
C GLN A 60 -27.32 -13.57 -4.24
N GLN A 61 -26.40 -12.71 -4.71
CA GLN A 61 -24.98 -12.90 -4.45
C GLN A 61 -24.80 -12.96 -2.93
N ALA A 62 -24.49 -14.14 -2.42
CA ALA A 62 -24.23 -14.33 -1.02
C ALA A 62 -23.07 -13.41 -0.63
N THR A 63 -23.24 -12.63 0.43
CA THR A 63 -22.17 -11.81 0.98
C THR A 63 -20.95 -12.69 1.19
N PRO A 64 -19.78 -12.35 0.62
CA PRO A 64 -18.61 -13.21 0.70
C PRO A 64 -18.18 -13.38 2.17
N LEU A 65 -17.88 -14.63 2.56
CA LEU A 65 -17.39 -14.93 3.90
C LEU A 65 -16.01 -14.28 4.10
N ARG A 66 -15.91 -13.39 5.09
CA ARG A 66 -14.68 -12.66 5.42
C ARG A 66 -13.98 -13.30 6.62
N GLY A 67 -12.64 -13.33 6.60
CA GLY A 67 -11.84 -13.75 7.76
C GLY A 67 -12.01 -12.84 8.98
N ALA A 68 -11.72 -13.39 10.15
CA ALA A 68 -12.00 -12.82 11.48
C ALA A 68 -10.89 -11.94 12.09
N LEU A 69 -9.91 -11.50 11.30
CA LEU A 69 -8.85 -10.60 11.79
C LEU A 69 -9.43 -9.27 12.28
N ALA A 70 -8.81 -8.70 13.32
CA ALA A 70 -9.18 -7.39 13.84
C ALA A 70 -9.15 -6.33 12.73
N THR A 71 -10.12 -5.41 12.75
CA THR A 71 -10.24 -4.37 11.71
C THR A 71 -8.98 -3.50 11.64
N THR A 72 -8.39 -3.15 12.78
CA THR A 72 -7.15 -2.37 12.85
C THR A 72 -5.95 -3.09 12.23
N ALA A 73 -5.83 -4.40 12.42
CA ALA A 73 -4.80 -5.21 11.75
C ALA A 73 -5.03 -5.26 10.23
N CYS A 74 -6.29 -5.37 9.79
CA CYS A 74 -6.61 -5.29 8.36
C CYS A 74 -6.28 -3.91 7.76
N MET A 75 -6.50 -2.83 8.51
CA MET A 75 -6.16 -1.46 8.11
C MET A 75 -4.65 -1.28 7.94
N GLU A 76 -3.87 -1.83 8.86
CA GLU A 76 -2.40 -1.84 8.80
C GLU A 76 -1.93 -2.60 7.55
N THR A 77 -2.41 -3.83 7.33
CA THR A 77 -2.08 -4.61 6.14
C THR A 77 -2.44 -3.88 4.83
N LEU A 78 -3.61 -3.23 4.79
CA LEU A 78 -4.04 -2.45 3.63
C LEU A 78 -3.06 -1.30 3.34
N GLN A 79 -2.70 -0.54 4.37
CA GLN A 79 -1.80 0.60 4.22
C GLN A 79 -0.38 0.16 3.84
N VAL A 80 0.11 -0.96 4.38
CA VAL A 80 1.38 -1.57 3.96
C VAL A 80 1.31 -1.94 2.47
N GLY A 81 0.25 -2.59 2.02
CA GLY A 81 0.05 -2.91 0.59
C GLY A 81 0.07 -1.66 -0.30
N TYR A 82 -0.56 -0.57 0.14
CA TYR A 82 -0.52 0.72 -0.56
C TYR A 82 0.91 1.29 -0.63
N LEU A 83 1.65 1.29 0.48
CA LEU A 83 3.04 1.75 0.51
C LEU A 83 3.92 0.94 -0.45
N HIS A 84 3.75 -0.38 -0.50
CA HIS A 84 4.46 -1.24 -1.44
C HIS A 84 4.16 -0.89 -2.90
N ALA A 85 2.89 -0.63 -3.24
CA ALA A 85 2.50 -0.23 -4.59
C ALA A 85 3.13 1.11 -4.99
N VAL A 86 3.07 2.11 -4.10
CA VAL A 86 3.68 3.44 -4.30
C VAL A 86 5.19 3.35 -4.45
N ALA A 87 5.87 2.62 -3.55
CA ALA A 87 7.32 2.45 -3.60
C ALA A 87 7.78 1.73 -4.88
N ALA A 88 7.05 0.68 -5.29
CA ALA A 88 7.35 -0.04 -6.53
C ALA A 88 7.22 0.87 -7.76
N ALA A 89 6.15 1.67 -7.85
CA ALA A 89 5.95 2.61 -8.95
C ALA A 89 7.00 3.75 -8.95
N ALA A 90 7.44 4.19 -7.77
CA ALA A 90 8.48 5.21 -7.60
C ALA A 90 9.92 4.66 -7.75
N GLY A 91 10.10 3.36 -7.97
CA GLY A 91 11.44 2.74 -8.04
C GLY A 91 12.21 2.79 -6.71
N CYS A 92 11.51 2.83 -5.57
CA CYS A 92 12.11 2.88 -4.25
C CYS A 92 12.19 1.49 -3.61
N SER A 93 13.20 1.27 -2.76
CA SER A 93 13.29 0.07 -1.92
C SER A 93 12.66 0.32 -0.55
N LEU A 94 12.14 -0.76 0.06
CA LEU A 94 11.49 -0.74 1.36
C LEU A 94 12.19 -1.69 2.32
N SER A 95 12.42 -1.23 3.56
CA SER A 95 12.88 -2.09 4.65
C SER A 95 12.20 -1.73 5.97
N GLN A 96 11.93 -2.74 6.80
CA GLN A 96 11.38 -2.54 8.13
C GLN A 96 12.52 -2.43 9.16
N PRO A 97 12.46 -1.47 10.09
CA PRO A 97 13.45 -1.38 11.15
C PRO A 97 13.29 -2.53 12.16
N PHE A 98 14.41 -3.06 12.63
CA PHE A 98 14.45 -4.03 13.72
C PHE A 98 15.48 -3.59 14.77
N PRO A 99 15.09 -3.45 16.05
CA PRO A 99 13.72 -3.56 16.57
C PRO A 99 12.81 -2.41 16.11
N ASP A 100 11.49 -2.63 16.12
CA ASP A 100 10.50 -1.57 15.87
C ASP A 100 10.59 -0.50 16.98
N ASN A 101 10.85 0.73 16.57
CA ASN A 101 10.98 1.88 17.46
C ASN A 101 9.92 2.96 17.18
N GLY A 102 8.79 2.60 16.60
CA GLY A 102 7.67 3.49 16.27
C GLY A 102 7.84 4.22 14.94
N ILE A 103 8.76 3.78 14.10
CA ILE A 103 8.87 4.11 12.67
C ILE A 103 8.63 2.80 11.94
N ASP A 104 7.67 2.76 11.02
CA ASP A 104 7.22 1.50 10.42
C ASP A 104 8.11 1.07 9.24
N TRP A 105 8.61 2.03 8.45
CA TRP A 105 9.37 1.73 7.24
C TRP A 105 10.52 2.71 6.99
N HIS A 106 11.58 2.20 6.39
CA HIS A 106 12.57 2.98 5.67
C HIS A 106 12.30 2.84 4.17
N VAL A 107 12.30 3.97 3.48
CA VAL A 107 12.17 4.05 2.03
C VAL A 107 13.47 4.62 1.49
N SER A 108 14.15 3.89 0.61
CA SER A 108 15.39 4.34 -0.02
C SER A 108 15.18 4.55 -1.52
N HIS A 109 15.87 5.55 -2.06
CA HIS A 109 15.86 5.90 -3.48
C HIS A 109 17.29 6.19 -3.92
N SER A 110 17.70 5.64 -5.07
CA SER A 110 18.98 5.94 -5.70
C SER A 110 18.72 6.52 -7.08
N ALA A 111 19.34 7.66 -7.37
CA ALA A 111 19.23 8.28 -8.69
C ALA A 111 20.50 9.08 -9.01
N PRO A 112 20.94 9.09 -10.29
CA PRO A 112 22.14 9.84 -10.69
C PRO A 112 22.09 11.36 -10.41
N GLY A 113 20.90 11.91 -10.17
CA GLY A 113 20.69 13.32 -9.86
C GLY A 113 20.81 13.68 -8.37
N HIS A 114 21.05 12.71 -7.48
CA HIS A 114 21.32 13.01 -6.09
C HIS A 114 22.71 13.64 -5.93
N THR A 115 22.83 14.63 -5.06
CA THR A 115 24.07 15.39 -4.83
C THR A 115 24.62 15.23 -3.44
N VAL A 116 23.84 14.69 -2.50
CA VAL A 116 24.28 14.44 -1.11
C VAL A 116 24.89 13.06 -0.94
N ASP A 117 24.30 12.06 -1.59
CA ASP A 117 24.73 10.65 -1.57
C ASP A 117 24.09 9.92 -2.76
N ASP A 118 24.64 8.77 -3.17
CA ASP A 118 24.12 7.96 -4.28
C ASP A 118 22.76 7.31 -3.94
N GLU A 119 22.50 7.10 -2.64
CA GLU A 119 21.22 6.64 -2.09
C GLU A 119 20.76 7.59 -0.98
N VAL A 120 19.48 7.97 -1.00
CA VAL A 120 18.85 8.66 0.13
C VAL A 120 17.73 7.84 0.73
N THR A 121 17.61 7.94 2.05
CA THR A 121 16.57 7.27 2.82
C THR A 121 15.68 8.29 3.52
N ILE A 122 14.38 8.01 3.54
CA ILE A 122 13.43 8.62 4.48
C ILE A 122 12.81 7.56 5.38
N LYS A 123 12.41 7.99 6.56
CA LYS A 123 11.67 7.19 7.54
C LYS A 123 10.18 7.50 7.43
N VAL A 124 9.35 6.49 7.39
CA VAL A 124 7.90 6.63 7.24
C VAL A 124 7.21 6.03 8.46
N GLN A 125 6.36 6.83 9.10
CA GLN A 125 5.39 6.33 10.06
C GLN A 125 4.01 6.28 9.39
N LEU A 126 3.37 5.11 9.47
CA LEU A 126 2.06 4.82 8.95
C LEU A 126 1.01 4.99 10.05
N LYS A 127 -0.09 5.64 9.69
CA LYS A 127 -1.33 5.65 10.47
C LYS A 127 -2.52 5.45 9.54
N CYS A 128 -3.50 4.67 9.99
CA CYS A 128 -4.74 4.46 9.25
C CYS A 128 -5.95 4.78 10.15
N THR A 129 -6.99 5.41 9.60
CA THR A 129 -8.21 5.76 10.35
C THR A 129 -9.48 5.70 9.50
N TYR A 130 -10.57 5.21 10.09
CA TYR A 130 -11.94 5.34 9.55
C TYR A 130 -12.74 6.47 10.23
N GLN A 131 -12.15 7.15 11.21
CA GLN A 131 -12.86 8.16 12.02
C GLN A 131 -13.03 9.48 11.27
N ILE A 132 -12.19 9.72 10.26
CA ILE A 132 -12.24 10.89 9.39
C ILE A 132 -13.00 10.50 8.13
N PRO A 133 -14.00 11.28 7.68
CA PRO A 133 -14.70 10.99 6.44
C PRO A 133 -13.74 11.07 5.25
N PRO A 134 -13.96 10.26 4.20
CA PRO A 134 -13.27 10.42 2.92
C PRO A 134 -13.44 11.83 2.36
N HIS A 135 -12.47 12.29 1.56
CA HIS A 135 -12.46 13.64 0.99
C HIS A 135 -12.70 14.73 2.05
N PRO A 136 -11.76 14.91 3.00
CA PRO A 136 -11.94 15.86 4.09
C PRO A 136 -12.19 17.26 3.53
N PRO A 137 -13.21 17.99 4.02
CA PRO A 137 -13.50 19.31 3.50
C PRO A 137 -12.37 20.29 3.87
N GLY A 138 -11.99 21.13 2.91
CA GLY A 138 -11.01 22.19 3.11
C GLY A 138 -9.55 21.78 2.91
N PRO A 139 -8.60 22.67 3.23
CA PRO A 139 -7.18 22.51 2.89
C PRO A 139 -6.43 21.56 3.82
N THR A 140 -6.98 21.26 5.00
CA THR A 140 -6.35 20.37 5.99
C THR A 140 -7.40 19.61 6.81
N PHE A 141 -7.02 18.47 7.40
CA PHE A 141 -7.80 17.77 8.42
C PHE A 141 -6.99 17.58 9.72
N SER A 142 -7.69 17.39 10.84
CA SER A 142 -7.07 17.18 12.15
C SER A 142 -6.73 15.71 12.34
N PHE A 143 -5.53 15.43 12.84
CA PHE A 143 -5.13 14.09 13.24
C PHE A 143 -4.41 14.14 14.59
N THR A 144 -4.84 13.29 15.53
CA THR A 144 -4.31 13.29 16.90
C THR A 144 -3.29 12.18 17.08
N LEU A 145 -2.07 12.56 17.48
CA LEU A 145 -0.98 11.64 17.76
C LEU A 145 -0.70 11.57 19.26
N ASP A 146 -0.28 10.40 19.74
CA ASP A 146 0.41 10.30 21.02
C ASP A 146 1.72 11.11 20.98
N ASN A 147 2.01 11.80 22.07
CA ASN A 147 3.15 12.71 22.13
C ASN A 147 4.47 12.00 21.88
N ASP A 148 4.64 10.75 22.29
CA ASP A 148 5.87 9.99 22.06
C ASP A 148 6.12 9.74 20.55
N HIS A 149 5.06 9.48 19.78
CA HIS A 149 5.15 9.39 18.31
C HIS A 149 5.46 10.75 17.69
N LEU A 150 4.77 11.80 18.14
CA LEU A 150 5.02 13.15 17.64
C LEU A 150 6.44 13.63 17.93
N MET A 151 6.98 13.41 19.13
CA MET A 151 8.36 13.78 19.49
C MET A 151 9.38 13.11 18.56
N LYS A 152 9.15 11.84 18.19
CA LYS A 152 10.02 11.13 17.23
C LYS A 152 9.95 11.77 15.85
N LEU A 153 8.76 12.05 15.34
CA LEU A 153 8.54 12.66 14.03
C LEU A 153 9.00 14.12 13.96
N ALA A 154 8.86 14.87 15.05
CA ALA A 154 9.17 16.29 15.13
C ALA A 154 10.64 16.59 15.43
N ARG A 155 11.46 15.58 15.70
CA ARG A 155 12.89 15.77 15.94
C ARG A 155 13.55 16.53 14.79
N THR A 156 14.29 17.58 15.14
CA THR A 156 15.05 18.42 14.21
C THR A 156 16.25 19.04 14.95
N PRO A 157 17.43 19.21 14.32
CA PRO A 157 17.79 18.73 12.99
C PRO A 157 17.92 17.19 12.94
N VAL A 158 17.84 16.62 11.74
CA VAL A 158 18.02 15.18 11.49
C VAL A 158 18.78 14.96 10.18
N SER A 159 19.63 13.94 10.13
CA SER A 159 20.29 13.50 8.89
C SER A 159 19.35 12.67 8.00
N VAL A 160 18.44 11.91 8.61
CA VAL A 160 17.44 11.09 7.91
C VAL A 160 16.06 11.66 8.22
N HIS A 161 15.41 12.21 7.19
CA HIS A 161 14.10 12.82 7.34
C HIS A 161 13.01 11.79 7.65
N LYS A 162 11.95 12.27 8.30
CA LYS A 162 10.80 11.46 8.70
C LYS A 162 9.53 12.07 8.16
N ILE A 163 8.61 11.26 7.65
CA ILE A 163 7.27 11.70 7.28
C ILE A 163 6.23 10.85 7.97
N LEU A 164 5.08 11.47 8.22
CA LEU A 164 3.85 10.78 8.62
C LEU A 164 3.02 10.55 7.36
N VAL A 165 2.55 9.33 7.14
CA VAL A 165 1.58 8.98 6.11
C VAL A 165 0.29 8.51 6.77
N VAL A 166 -0.79 9.25 6.55
CA VAL A 166 -2.11 8.96 7.11
C VAL A 166 -3.05 8.49 6.02
N MET A 167 -3.46 7.23 6.11
CA MET A 167 -4.52 6.65 5.30
C MET A 167 -5.87 6.90 5.96
N ILE A 168 -6.81 7.46 5.20
CA ILE A 168 -8.22 7.47 5.59
C ILE A 168 -8.86 6.26 4.90
N VAL A 169 -9.78 5.53 5.53
CA VAL A 169 -10.50 4.39 4.91
C VAL A 169 -12.00 4.49 5.22
N PRO A 170 -12.92 3.84 4.46
CA PRO A 170 -14.31 3.72 4.88
C PRO A 170 -14.40 2.90 6.17
N ARG A 171 -15.49 3.10 6.89
CA ARG A 171 -15.86 2.24 8.01
C ARG A 171 -16.16 0.81 7.57
N THR A 172 -16.80 0.66 6.42
CA THR A 172 -17.22 -0.61 5.84
C THR A 172 -16.06 -1.26 5.08
N ARG A 173 -15.61 -2.45 5.53
CA ARG A 173 -14.45 -3.14 4.96
C ARG A 173 -14.65 -3.58 3.51
N GLU A 174 -15.89 -3.84 3.13
CA GLU A 174 -16.33 -4.23 1.78
C GLU A 174 -15.99 -3.16 0.75
N GLU A 175 -15.84 -1.92 1.20
CA GLU A 175 -15.57 -0.79 0.35
C GLU A 175 -14.08 -0.53 0.15
N TRP A 176 -13.17 -1.25 0.82
CA TRP A 176 -11.74 -0.91 0.82
C TRP A 176 -11.05 -1.20 -0.52
N LEU A 177 -11.50 -2.23 -1.25
CA LEU A 177 -10.83 -2.72 -2.46
C LEU A 177 -11.87 -3.18 -3.48
N ARG A 178 -11.70 -2.73 -4.73
CA ARG A 178 -12.44 -3.27 -5.88
C ARG A 178 -11.44 -3.62 -6.97
N ALA A 179 -11.50 -4.84 -7.47
CA ALA A 179 -10.70 -5.27 -8.60
C ALA A 179 -11.59 -5.34 -9.84
N GLY A 180 -11.11 -4.79 -10.94
CA GLY A 180 -11.68 -4.97 -12.28
C GLY A 180 -10.59 -5.43 -13.25
N HIS A 181 -10.96 -5.62 -14.51
CA HIS A 181 -10.01 -6.04 -15.54
C HIS A 181 -8.90 -5.03 -15.79
N ASP A 182 -9.22 -3.73 -15.71
CA ASP A 182 -8.28 -2.66 -16.07
C ASP A 182 -7.55 -2.04 -14.87
N ARG A 183 -8.10 -2.20 -13.66
CA ARG A 183 -7.56 -1.52 -12.47
C ARG A 183 -7.91 -2.21 -11.17
N LEU A 184 -7.04 -1.97 -10.20
CA LEU A 184 -7.28 -2.24 -8.79
C LEU A 184 -7.56 -0.92 -8.07
N ASP A 185 -8.82 -0.72 -7.70
CA ASP A 185 -9.25 0.44 -6.92
C ASP A 185 -9.08 0.12 -5.43
N LEU A 186 -7.90 0.47 -4.88
CA LEU A 186 -7.73 0.64 -3.45
C LEU A 186 -8.44 1.93 -3.08
N ARG A 187 -9.63 1.82 -2.50
CA ARG A 187 -10.38 3.02 -2.15
C ARG A 187 -9.61 3.75 -1.04
N HIS A 188 -9.60 5.07 -1.19
CA HIS A 188 -9.04 6.10 -0.30
C HIS A 188 -7.55 6.43 -0.46
N CYS A 189 -7.24 7.65 -0.03
CA CYS A 189 -5.95 8.29 -0.22
C CYS A 189 -5.13 8.24 1.06
N CYS A 190 -3.84 8.01 0.88
CA CYS A 190 -2.83 8.34 1.87
C CYS A 190 -2.44 9.80 1.72
N TYR A 191 -2.35 10.53 2.82
CA TYR A 191 -1.86 11.90 2.86
C TYR A 191 -0.54 11.94 3.62
N TRP A 192 0.40 12.78 3.21
CA TRP A 192 1.70 12.85 3.88
C TRP A 192 2.01 14.25 4.43
N THR A 193 2.84 14.29 5.47
CA THR A 193 3.41 15.53 5.99
C THR A 193 4.74 15.28 6.70
N ASN A 194 5.64 16.26 6.63
CA ASN A 194 6.84 16.33 7.45
C ASN A 194 6.53 17.17 8.71
N LEU A 195 6.74 16.59 9.89
CA LEU A 195 6.44 17.24 11.17
C LEU A 195 7.68 17.79 11.88
N ALA A 196 8.84 17.87 11.20
CA ALA A 196 10.08 18.33 11.81
C ALA A 196 9.89 19.73 12.42
N GLY A 197 10.23 19.89 13.70
CA GLY A 197 10.05 21.14 14.45
C GLY A 197 8.62 21.41 14.93
N HIS A 198 7.65 20.51 14.69
CA HIS A 198 6.29 20.70 15.18
C HIS A 198 6.23 20.62 16.72
N PRO A 199 5.64 21.61 17.41
CA PRO A 199 5.57 21.60 18.87
C PRO A 199 4.64 20.50 19.39
N VAL A 200 4.98 19.96 20.55
CA VAL A 200 4.09 19.10 21.35
C VAL A 200 3.32 20.00 22.30
N THR A 201 1.99 20.07 22.15
CA THR A 201 1.17 21.08 22.86
C THR A 201 0.21 20.48 23.88
N GLY A 202 -0.23 19.23 23.71
CA GLY A 202 -1.11 18.56 24.67
C GLY A 202 -0.35 17.75 25.72
N ARG A 203 -1.05 17.32 26.78
CA ARG A 203 -0.43 16.57 27.90
C ARG A 203 0.02 15.16 27.54
N ARG A 204 -0.82 14.42 26.79
CA ARG A 204 -0.52 13.05 26.33
C ARG A 204 -0.57 12.91 24.81
N ARG A 205 -1.40 13.74 24.17
CA ARG A 205 -1.67 13.71 22.75
C ARG A 205 -1.69 15.12 22.20
N THR A 206 -1.23 15.28 20.97
CA THR A 206 -1.21 16.55 20.26
C THR A 206 -1.92 16.37 18.92
N THR A 207 -2.77 17.34 18.56
CA THR A 207 -3.44 17.35 17.26
C THR A 207 -2.57 18.10 16.26
N VAL A 208 -2.30 17.47 15.11
CA VAL A 208 -1.60 18.07 13.97
C VAL A 208 -2.58 18.29 12.82
N ARG A 209 -2.25 19.20 11.91
CA ARG A 209 -3.04 19.49 10.71
C ARG A 209 -2.36 18.87 9.49
N ILE A 210 -3.08 17.99 8.80
CA ILE A 210 -2.57 17.26 7.63
C ILE A 210 -3.18 17.88 6.36
N PRO A 211 -2.35 18.34 5.40
CA PRO A 211 -2.84 18.94 4.15
C PRO A 211 -3.56 17.93 3.25
N THR A 212 -4.71 18.32 2.72
CA THR A 212 -5.52 17.49 1.80
C THR A 212 -4.95 17.49 0.38
N ASN A 213 -4.10 18.46 0.03
CA ASN A 213 -3.42 18.53 -1.26
C ASN A 213 -2.11 17.71 -1.32
N ARG A 214 -1.69 17.09 -0.20
CA ARG A 214 -0.48 16.26 -0.15
C ARG A 214 -0.84 14.78 -0.17
N ILE A 215 -1.37 14.32 -1.30
CA ILE A 215 -1.58 12.89 -1.54
C ILE A 215 -0.23 12.20 -1.65
N PHE A 216 -0.10 11.04 -1.04
CA PHE A 216 1.11 10.23 -1.03
C PHE A 216 1.04 9.18 -2.13
N ASP A 217 1.28 9.59 -3.37
CA ASP A 217 1.42 8.70 -4.53
C ASP A 217 2.90 8.53 -4.92
N ASP A 218 3.15 7.81 -6.02
CA ASP A 218 4.49 7.58 -6.56
C ASP A 218 5.19 8.88 -6.96
N ARG A 219 4.43 9.82 -7.55
CA ARG A 219 4.98 11.13 -7.96
C ARG A 219 5.41 11.95 -6.77
N ALA A 220 4.56 12.06 -5.74
CA ALA A 220 4.89 12.74 -4.50
C ALA A 220 6.12 12.09 -3.83
N LEU A 221 6.23 10.76 -3.84
CA LEU A 221 7.41 10.08 -3.32
C LEU A 221 8.68 10.42 -4.12
N CYS A 222 8.63 10.37 -5.45
CA CYS A 222 9.73 10.79 -6.32
C CYS A 222 10.17 12.25 -6.05
N GLU A 223 9.21 13.17 -5.89
CA GLU A 223 9.47 14.58 -5.58
C GLU A 223 10.09 14.78 -4.21
N ILE A 224 9.65 14.03 -3.20
CA ILE A 224 10.27 14.01 -1.87
C ILE A 224 11.71 13.53 -1.98
N MET A 225 11.93 12.39 -2.63
CA MET A 225 13.25 11.77 -2.73
C MET A 225 14.23 12.63 -3.51
N THR A 226 13.79 13.25 -4.61
CA THR A 226 14.61 14.19 -5.39
C THR A 226 15.06 15.38 -4.55
N ARG A 227 14.15 15.97 -3.75
CA ARG A 227 14.48 17.09 -2.86
C ARG A 227 15.45 16.67 -1.77
N VAL A 228 15.25 15.50 -1.15
CA VAL A 228 16.15 14.96 -0.13
C VAL A 228 17.52 14.62 -0.74
N GLY A 229 17.55 14.04 -1.93
CA GLY A 229 18.76 13.77 -2.72
C GLY A 229 19.59 15.00 -3.02
N ALA A 230 18.94 16.16 -3.16
CA ALA A 230 19.58 17.46 -3.32
C ALA A 230 19.96 18.16 -2.00
N GLY A 231 19.77 17.50 -0.84
CA GLY A 231 20.03 18.06 0.49
C GLY A 231 18.91 18.96 1.04
N GLY A 232 17.77 18.98 0.36
CA GLY A 232 16.55 19.60 0.83
C GLY A 232 15.79 18.74 1.83
N ARG A 233 14.54 19.11 2.08
CA ARG A 233 13.62 18.42 2.99
C ARG A 233 12.41 17.92 2.22
N PRO A 234 11.71 16.87 2.72
CA PRO A 234 10.40 16.49 2.21
C PRO A 234 9.40 17.64 2.25
#